data_AF-A0A7C6RU19-F1
#
_entry.id   AF-A0A7C6RU19-F1
#
_cell.length_a   1.000
_cell.length_b   1.000
_cell.length_c   1.000
_cell.angle_alpha   90.00
_cell.angle_beta   90.00
_cell.angle_gamma   90.00
#
_symmetry.space_group_name_H-M   'P 1'
#
loop_
_entity.id
_entity.type
_entity.pdbx_description
1 polymer ?
#
loop_
_entity_poly.entity_id
_entity_poly.type
_entity_poly.pdbx_seq_one_letter_code
_entity_poly.pdbx_strand_id
1 'polypeptide(L)'
;MRRRLSSILLVTIVLVLPAAPSALAWSEPVYTQPWTEAEYTDPWAEVEYTDPWAEAEYTDPWAEVEYTEVLGTGTPTDQVGEIDDFLLDFESLYGVWRVFLESQPLGEGKVQPGMDQGVLNIRSDGTYTMTHVAWSREPVNGTWRLSYPREINGEVVQAIVLLDGPGGSDWAVAPDPKGTIRLLWAMRWSDGSALWIFDSELYRP
;
A
#
# COMPACT_ATOMS: atom_id res chain seq x y z
N MET A 1 -50.33 -45.12 50.89
CA MET A 1 -49.81 -45.33 49.52
C MET A 1 -48.54 -44.53 49.35
N ARG A 2 -47.53 -45.15 48.75
CA ARG A 2 -46.13 -44.74 48.70
C ARG A 2 -45.86 -44.08 47.35
N ARG A 3 -44.88 -43.15 47.32
CA ARG A 3 -44.22 -42.56 46.13
C ARG A 3 -45.02 -41.38 45.50
N ARG A 4 -44.44 -40.27 45.06
CA ARG A 4 -43.06 -39.99 44.60
C ARG A 4 -42.62 -38.59 45.03
N LEU A 5 -41.41 -38.50 45.58
CA LEU A 5 -40.60 -37.29 45.56
C LEU A 5 -40.24 -36.97 44.10
N SER A 6 -40.49 -35.74 43.68
CA SER A 6 -39.83 -35.17 42.51
C SER A 6 -39.41 -33.75 42.85
N SER A 7 -38.25 -33.67 43.51
CA SER A 7 -37.45 -32.46 43.65
C SER A 7 -37.14 -31.93 42.25
N ILE A 8 -37.55 -30.71 41.96
CA ILE A 8 -37.06 -29.97 40.80
C ILE A 8 -35.66 -29.49 41.19
N LEU A 9 -34.64 -30.17 40.65
CA LEU A 9 -33.25 -29.78 40.78
C LEU A 9 -33.03 -28.52 39.92
N LEU A 10 -32.87 -27.38 40.59
CA LEU A 10 -32.47 -26.12 39.99
C LEU A 10 -30.96 -26.20 39.66
N VAL A 11 -30.60 -26.43 38.39
CA VAL A 11 -29.20 -26.39 37.97
C VAL A 11 -28.81 -24.94 37.73
N THR A 12 -28.09 -24.35 38.69
CA THR A 12 -27.43 -23.06 38.56
C THR A 12 -26.08 -23.30 37.88
N ILE A 13 -25.95 -22.93 36.60
CA ILE A 13 -24.67 -22.94 35.91
C ILE A 13 -23.97 -21.61 36.24
N VAL A 14 -22.95 -21.68 37.11
CA VAL A 14 -22.02 -20.57 37.34
C VAL A 14 -21.04 -20.57 36.17
N LEU A 15 -21.17 -19.59 35.27
CA LEU A 15 -20.21 -19.30 34.23
C LEU A 15 -18.98 -18.66 34.88
N VAL A 16 -17.94 -19.46 35.14
CA VAL A 16 -16.62 -18.95 35.46
C VAL A 16 -15.99 -18.50 34.16
N LEU A 17 -16.01 -17.19 33.90
CA LEU A 17 -15.24 -16.58 32.83
C LEU A 17 -13.75 -16.64 33.22
N PRO A 18 -12.86 -17.22 32.39
CA PRO A 18 -11.43 -16.97 32.57
C PRO A 18 -11.18 -15.50 32.27
N ALA A 19 -10.64 -14.77 33.24
CA ALA A 19 -10.13 -13.43 33.04
C ALA A 19 -9.06 -13.48 31.95
N ALA A 20 -9.37 -12.95 30.77
CA ALA A 20 -8.37 -12.72 29.75
C ALA A 20 -7.36 -11.70 30.30
N PRO A 21 -6.04 -11.93 30.18
CA PRO A 21 -5.04 -10.97 30.61
C PRO A 21 -5.26 -9.68 29.82
N SER A 22 -5.41 -8.58 30.56
CA SER A 22 -5.36 -7.22 30.05
C SER A 22 -4.13 -7.07 29.15
N ALA A 23 -4.36 -7.01 27.85
CA ALA A 23 -3.32 -6.70 26.88
C ALA A 23 -2.83 -5.28 27.18
N LEU A 24 -1.53 -5.23 27.46
CA LEU A 24 -0.77 -4.05 27.85
C LEU A 24 -0.94 -2.92 26.84
N ALA A 25 -0.81 -1.69 27.35
CA ALA A 25 -0.67 -0.49 26.54
C ALA A 25 0.43 -0.68 25.49
N TRP A 26 0.11 -0.45 24.21
CA TRP A 26 1.08 -0.43 23.13
C TRP A 26 1.24 0.99 22.60
N SER A 27 2.49 1.29 22.26
CA SER A 27 3.17 2.59 22.14
C SER A 27 2.68 3.48 21.00
N GLU A 28 2.85 4.78 21.21
CA GLU A 28 2.68 5.86 20.22
C GLU A 28 3.50 5.60 18.95
N PRO A 29 3.01 6.02 17.76
CA PRO A 29 3.73 5.86 16.51
C PRO A 29 5.08 6.60 16.55
N VAL A 30 6.16 5.89 16.21
CA VAL A 30 7.51 6.44 16.16
C VAL A 30 7.70 7.11 14.79
N TYR A 31 7.75 8.43 14.77
CA TYR A 31 8.17 9.20 13.61
C TYR A 31 9.68 9.04 13.41
N THR A 32 10.09 8.41 12.30
CA THR A 32 11.48 8.45 11.84
C THR A 32 11.67 9.61 10.86
N GLN A 33 12.77 10.33 10.99
CA GLN A 33 13.12 11.44 10.09
C GLN A 33 13.30 10.95 8.63
N PRO A 34 13.03 11.82 7.62
CA PRO A 34 13.36 11.51 6.23
C PRO A 34 14.86 11.29 6.05
N TRP A 35 15.21 10.36 5.17
CA TRP A 35 16.59 9.89 4.97
C TRP A 35 17.48 10.93 4.28
N THR A 36 18.72 11.08 4.77
CA THR A 36 19.84 11.71 4.05
C THR A 36 20.76 10.60 3.56
N GLU A 37 21.07 10.57 2.27
CA GLU A 37 21.89 9.54 1.63
C GLU A 37 23.30 9.46 2.25
N ALA A 38 23.83 8.25 2.39
CA ALA A 38 25.17 8.04 2.93
C ALA A 38 26.22 8.21 1.82
N GLU A 39 27.19 9.10 2.02
CA GLU A 39 28.34 9.22 1.12
C GLU A 39 29.19 7.94 1.18
N TYR A 40 29.29 7.26 0.04
CA TYR A 40 30.19 6.12 -0.14
C TYR A 40 31.63 6.62 -0.20
N THR A 41 32.44 6.29 0.80
CA THR A 41 33.91 6.43 0.74
C THR A 41 34.52 5.05 0.49
N ASP A 42 35.14 4.89 -0.67
CA ASP A 42 35.74 3.63 -1.15
C ASP A 42 37.03 3.28 -0.37
N PRO A 43 37.12 2.10 0.27
CA PRO A 43 38.30 1.71 1.05
C PRO A 43 39.40 0.98 0.27
N TRP A 44 39.35 0.84 -1.05
CA TRP A 44 40.36 0.04 -1.79
C TRP A 44 40.93 0.73 -3.04
N ALA A 45 42.08 1.38 -2.86
CA ALA A 45 42.96 1.79 -3.94
C ALA A 45 43.66 0.60 -4.62
N GLU A 46 43.70 0.67 -5.96
CA GLU A 46 44.60 0.10 -6.99
C GLU A 46 45.10 -1.35 -6.89
N VAL A 47 44.81 -2.13 -7.95
CA VAL A 47 45.74 -3.11 -8.54
C VAL A 47 45.62 -3.09 -10.07
N GLU A 48 46.68 -2.69 -10.78
CA GLU A 48 46.84 -2.86 -12.23
C GLU A 48 47.20 -4.30 -12.59
N TYR A 49 46.54 -4.90 -13.60
CA TYR A 49 47.06 -6.02 -14.40
C TYR A 49 46.49 -5.96 -15.84
N THR A 50 47.36 -6.13 -16.84
CA THR A 50 47.07 -6.06 -18.28
C THR A 50 46.86 -7.43 -18.96
N ASP A 51 46.14 -7.38 -20.08
CA ASP A 51 45.36 -8.40 -20.82
C ASP A 51 46.12 -9.17 -21.93
N PRO A 52 45.71 -10.39 -22.34
CA PRO A 52 46.10 -10.90 -23.66
C PRO A 52 45.03 -11.64 -24.50
N TRP A 53 43.70 -11.47 -24.36
CA TRP A 53 42.74 -12.09 -25.31
C TRP A 53 41.47 -11.25 -25.62
N ALA A 54 41.55 -10.40 -26.65
CA ALA A 54 40.41 -9.90 -27.44
C ALA A 54 39.70 -11.08 -28.17
N GLU A 55 38.40 -11.12 -28.51
CA GLU A 55 37.40 -10.09 -28.81
C GLU A 55 36.00 -10.76 -28.79
N ALA A 56 34.99 -10.06 -28.28
CA ALA A 56 33.62 -10.07 -28.79
C ALA A 56 32.94 -8.79 -28.30
N GLU A 57 32.81 -7.81 -29.20
CA GLU A 57 32.07 -6.57 -28.91
C GLU A 57 30.61 -6.90 -28.58
N TYR A 58 30.25 -6.77 -27.32
CA TYR A 58 28.87 -6.65 -26.88
C TYR A 58 28.55 -5.16 -26.80
N THR A 59 27.80 -4.64 -27.77
CA THR A 59 27.26 -3.29 -27.72
C THR A 59 26.05 -3.31 -26.78
N ASP A 60 26.18 -2.65 -25.62
CA ASP A 60 25.08 -2.44 -24.68
C ASP A 60 24.05 -1.48 -25.32
N PRO A 61 22.76 -1.86 -25.46
CA PRO A 61 21.72 -0.94 -25.92
C PRO A 61 21.44 0.23 -24.94
N TRP A 62 22.10 0.28 -23.79
CA TRP A 62 22.07 1.38 -22.82
C TRP A 62 23.38 2.19 -22.77
N ALA A 63 24.25 2.05 -23.77
CA ALA A 63 25.33 3.01 -23.97
C ALA A 63 24.76 4.44 -23.93
N GLU A 64 25.30 5.23 -23.01
CA GLU A 64 24.84 6.57 -22.65
C GLU A 64 24.45 7.35 -23.90
N VAL A 65 23.17 7.71 -23.98
CA VAL A 65 22.72 8.75 -24.90
C VAL A 65 23.33 10.04 -24.37
N GLU A 66 24.51 10.39 -24.87
CA GLU A 66 25.04 11.75 -24.77
C GLU A 66 24.01 12.69 -25.41
N TYR A 67 23.20 13.34 -24.57
CA TYR A 67 22.45 14.51 -24.96
C TYR A 67 23.46 15.64 -25.16
N THR A 68 23.92 15.74 -26.40
CA THR A 68 24.72 16.86 -26.88
C THR A 68 24.00 18.17 -26.55
N GLU A 69 24.74 19.04 -25.88
CA GLU A 69 24.35 20.38 -25.48
C GLU A 69 23.74 21.20 -26.63
N VAL A 70 22.63 21.88 -26.36
CA VAL A 70 22.29 23.14 -27.04
C VAL A 70 21.90 24.19 -25.99
N LEU A 71 22.96 24.80 -25.46
CA LEU A 71 23.11 26.20 -25.02
C LEU A 71 21.90 26.94 -24.40
N GLY A 72 21.92 27.03 -23.07
CA GLY A 72 21.30 28.10 -22.30
C GLY A 72 22.08 28.29 -21.00
N THR A 73 22.95 29.29 -20.96
CA THR A 73 23.92 29.54 -19.88
C THR A 73 23.31 29.65 -18.48
N GLY A 74 23.75 28.81 -17.54
CA GLY A 74 23.56 29.03 -16.09
C GLY A 74 23.80 27.78 -15.25
N THR A 75 25.02 27.65 -14.70
CA THR A 75 25.45 26.87 -13.51
C THR A 75 24.70 25.57 -13.13
N PRO A 76 25.38 24.41 -13.08
CA PRO A 76 24.79 23.19 -12.54
C PRO A 76 24.75 23.29 -11.00
N THR A 77 23.58 23.57 -10.46
CA THR A 77 23.21 23.10 -9.13
C THR A 77 22.54 21.76 -9.31
N ASP A 78 23.11 20.72 -8.69
CA ASP A 78 22.48 19.43 -8.44
C ASP A 78 21.11 19.66 -7.80
N GLN A 79 20.04 19.56 -8.58
CA GLN A 79 18.71 19.32 -8.06
C GLN A 79 18.35 17.88 -8.41
N VAL A 80 18.59 16.99 -7.45
CA VAL A 80 17.72 15.82 -7.25
C VAL A 80 16.30 16.36 -7.29
N GLY A 81 15.49 15.93 -8.26
CA GLY A 81 14.13 16.43 -8.44
C GLY A 81 13.38 16.39 -7.12
N GLU A 82 12.90 17.55 -6.69
CA GLU A 82 12.14 17.73 -5.46
C GLU A 82 10.95 16.77 -5.46
N ILE A 83 10.85 15.88 -4.46
CA ILE A 83 9.68 15.00 -4.29
C ILE A 83 8.50 15.93 -4.00
N ASP A 84 7.45 15.85 -4.82
CA ASP A 84 6.23 16.63 -4.61
C ASP A 84 5.70 16.36 -3.18
N ASP A 85 5.50 17.42 -2.39
CA ASP A 85 4.99 17.36 -1.02
C ASP A 85 3.69 16.54 -0.92
N PHE A 86 2.89 16.52 -1.99
CA PHE A 86 1.68 15.68 -2.09
C PHE A 86 1.96 14.18 -1.94
N LEU A 87 3.13 13.70 -2.39
CA LEU A 87 3.54 12.29 -2.25
C LEU A 87 3.97 11.94 -0.82
N LEU A 88 4.15 12.96 0.03
CA LEU A 88 4.56 12.84 1.43
C LEU A 88 3.40 13.10 2.41
N ASP A 89 2.36 13.83 1.98
CA ASP A 89 1.17 14.11 2.80
C ASP A 89 0.14 12.96 2.73
N PHE A 90 0.46 11.84 3.41
CA PHE A 90 -0.48 10.73 3.55
C PHE A 90 -1.73 11.08 4.37
N GLU A 91 -1.71 12.15 5.18
CA GLU A 91 -2.87 12.58 5.96
C GLU A 91 -3.98 13.10 5.04
N SER A 92 -3.62 13.59 3.86
CA SER A 92 -4.58 13.90 2.78
C SER A 92 -5.42 12.70 2.34
N LEU A 93 -5.00 11.46 2.63
CA LEU A 93 -5.74 10.25 2.30
C LEU A 93 -6.84 9.94 3.33
N TYR A 94 -6.88 10.63 4.47
CA TYR A 94 -7.93 10.46 5.46
C TYR A 94 -9.30 10.93 4.96
N GLY A 95 -10.34 10.34 5.56
CA GLY A 95 -11.74 10.68 5.33
C GLY A 95 -12.47 9.65 4.48
N VAL A 96 -13.59 10.10 3.90
CA VAL A 96 -14.53 9.26 3.16
C VAL A 96 -14.28 9.38 1.66
N TRP A 97 -14.11 8.23 1.03
CA TRP A 97 -13.90 8.05 -0.40
C TRP A 97 -15.01 7.19 -0.99
N ARG A 98 -15.38 7.49 -2.23
CA ARG A 98 -16.21 6.65 -3.09
C ARG A 98 -15.30 5.81 -3.97
N VAL A 99 -15.61 4.52 -4.07
CA VAL A 99 -14.90 3.59 -4.96
C VAL A 99 -15.57 3.63 -6.32
N PHE A 100 -14.86 4.04 -7.36
CA PHE A 100 -15.39 4.19 -8.71
C PHE A 100 -14.66 3.27 -9.69
N LEU A 101 -15.44 2.43 -10.37
CA LEU A 101 -14.95 1.70 -11.52
C LEU A 101 -15.25 2.51 -12.77
N GLU A 102 -14.21 2.85 -13.53
CA GLU A 102 -14.35 3.59 -14.78
C GLU A 102 -15.14 2.81 -15.85
N SER A 103 -15.59 3.52 -16.89
CA SER A 103 -16.30 2.88 -17.99
C SER A 103 -15.37 1.94 -18.75
N GLN A 104 -15.80 0.71 -18.99
CA GLN A 104 -15.00 -0.30 -19.68
C GLN A 104 -15.56 -0.59 -21.08
N PRO A 105 -14.74 -0.57 -22.14
CA PRO A 105 -15.17 -1.02 -23.45
C PRO A 105 -15.39 -2.53 -23.43
N LEU A 106 -16.56 -2.97 -23.88
CA LEU A 106 -16.91 -4.40 -23.99
C LEU A 106 -16.66 -4.96 -25.40
N GLY A 107 -16.16 -4.12 -26.32
CA GLY A 107 -16.02 -4.43 -27.74
C GLY A 107 -17.31 -4.18 -28.53
N GLU A 108 -17.22 -4.22 -29.87
CA GLU A 108 -18.38 -4.05 -30.78
C GLU A 108 -19.17 -2.74 -30.58
N GLY A 109 -18.50 -1.67 -30.13
CA GLY A 109 -19.14 -0.39 -29.81
C GLY A 109 -19.99 -0.41 -28.54
N LYS A 110 -19.92 -1.48 -27.73
CA LYS A 110 -20.59 -1.57 -26.42
C LYS A 110 -19.63 -1.12 -25.32
N VAL A 111 -20.19 -0.44 -24.33
CA VAL A 111 -19.46 0.07 -23.17
C VAL A 111 -20.25 -0.31 -21.92
N GLN A 112 -19.55 -0.81 -20.90
CA GLN A 112 -20.07 -0.85 -19.55
C GLN A 112 -19.90 0.56 -18.96
N PRO A 113 -20.98 1.24 -18.56
CA PRO A 113 -20.85 2.55 -17.93
C PRO A 113 -20.14 2.40 -16.57
N GLY A 114 -19.30 3.39 -16.26
CA GLY A 114 -18.65 3.50 -14.97
C GLY A 114 -19.69 3.59 -13.85
N MET A 115 -19.36 3.05 -12.69
CA MET A 115 -20.31 2.89 -11.59
C MET A 115 -19.63 2.91 -10.23
N ASP A 116 -20.37 3.37 -9.21
CA ASP A 116 -19.96 3.29 -7.82
C ASP A 116 -19.91 1.83 -7.36
N GLN A 117 -18.76 1.44 -6.83
CA GLN A 117 -18.51 0.12 -6.28
C GLN A 117 -18.53 0.08 -4.75
N GLY A 118 -18.51 1.23 -4.07
CA GLY A 118 -18.47 1.20 -2.61
C GLY A 118 -18.04 2.50 -1.94
N VAL A 119 -17.72 2.37 -0.66
CA VAL A 119 -17.26 3.45 0.21
C VAL A 119 -16.10 2.97 1.04
N LEU A 120 -15.07 3.80 1.13
CA LEU A 120 -13.94 3.62 2.03
C LEU A 120 -13.89 4.80 3.00
N ASN A 121 -13.75 4.54 4.29
CA ASN A 121 -13.52 5.54 5.31
C ASN A 121 -12.22 5.24 6.03
N ILE A 122 -11.21 6.10 5.86
CA ILE A 122 -9.90 6.00 6.51
C ILE A 122 -9.86 7.01 7.65
N ARG A 123 -9.65 6.53 8.88
CA ARG A 123 -9.62 7.36 10.08
C ARG A 123 -8.18 7.57 10.54
N SER A 124 -7.90 8.73 11.11
CA SER A 124 -6.59 9.07 11.68
C SER A 124 -6.22 8.24 12.91
N ASP A 125 -7.16 7.50 13.49
CA ASP A 125 -6.94 6.60 14.64
C ASP A 125 -6.32 5.24 14.28
N GLY A 126 -5.94 5.04 13.02
CA GLY A 126 -5.36 3.77 12.55
C GLY A 126 -6.40 2.76 12.05
N THR A 127 -7.69 3.11 12.01
CA THR A 127 -8.76 2.21 11.56
C THR A 127 -9.33 2.59 10.20
N TYR A 128 -9.95 1.63 9.52
CA TYR A 128 -10.75 1.88 8.33
C TYR A 128 -12.03 1.06 8.31
N THR A 129 -12.99 1.53 7.51
CA THR A 129 -14.18 0.75 7.15
C THR A 129 -14.34 0.79 5.63
N MET A 130 -14.61 -0.35 5.00
CA MET A 130 -14.76 -0.46 3.54
C MET A 130 -15.96 -1.33 3.15
N THR A 131 -16.76 -0.85 2.21
CA THR A 131 -17.72 -1.65 1.46
C THR A 131 -17.29 -1.72 0.01
N HIS A 132 -17.41 -2.89 -0.63
CA HIS A 132 -17.05 -3.04 -2.03
C HIS A 132 -17.92 -4.10 -2.71
N VAL A 133 -18.88 -3.69 -3.54
CA VAL A 133 -19.95 -4.54 -4.06
C VAL A 133 -19.44 -5.77 -4.81
N ALA A 134 -18.34 -5.65 -5.57
CA ALA A 134 -17.72 -6.78 -6.28
C ALA A 134 -17.02 -7.81 -5.37
N TRP A 135 -16.44 -7.38 -4.24
CA TRP A 135 -15.56 -8.23 -3.40
C TRP A 135 -16.21 -8.63 -2.07
N SER A 136 -16.95 -7.73 -1.43
CA SER A 136 -17.75 -7.98 -0.24
C SER A 136 -18.87 -6.96 -0.09
N ARG A 137 -20.11 -7.45 -0.02
CA ARG A 137 -21.28 -6.60 0.28
C ARG A 137 -21.38 -6.21 1.75
N GLU A 138 -20.73 -6.97 2.63
CA GLU A 138 -20.66 -6.64 4.05
C GLU A 138 -19.50 -5.65 4.30
N PRO A 139 -19.70 -4.63 5.17
CA PRO A 139 -18.62 -3.73 5.55
C PRO A 139 -17.50 -4.48 6.26
N VAL A 140 -16.28 -4.33 5.75
CA VAL A 140 -15.06 -4.79 6.40
C VAL A 140 -14.54 -3.66 7.30
N ASN A 141 -14.12 -4.01 8.51
CA ASN A 141 -13.47 -3.09 9.43
C ASN A 141 -12.08 -3.65 9.72
N GLY A 142 -11.07 -2.81 9.64
CA GLY A 142 -9.69 -3.24 9.85
C GLY A 142 -8.81 -2.11 10.35
N THR A 143 -7.52 -2.38 10.39
CA THR A 143 -6.48 -1.40 10.71
C THR A 143 -5.67 -1.11 9.46
N TRP A 144 -5.03 0.04 9.44
CA TRP A 144 -4.14 0.41 8.34
C TRP A 144 -2.73 0.71 8.86
N ARG A 145 -1.76 0.62 7.95
CA ARG A 145 -0.38 1.03 8.15
C ARG A 145 0.09 1.86 6.96
N LEU A 146 1.20 2.58 7.13
CA LEU A 146 1.89 3.16 5.99
C LEU A 146 2.57 2.06 5.17
N SER A 147 2.66 2.28 3.86
CA SER A 147 3.45 1.44 2.97
C SER A 147 4.94 1.57 3.29
N TYR A 148 5.68 0.48 3.10
CA TYR A 148 7.15 0.53 3.04
C TYR A 148 7.59 1.30 1.79
N PRO A 149 8.82 1.87 1.78
CA PRO A 149 9.37 2.48 0.59
C PRO A 149 9.30 1.53 -0.60
N ARG A 150 8.80 2.03 -1.74
CA ARG A 150 8.68 1.26 -3.00
C ARG A 150 7.82 -0.01 -2.92
N GLU A 151 7.03 -0.18 -1.84
CA GLU A 151 6.14 -1.34 -1.69
C GLU A 151 5.08 -1.38 -2.79
N ILE A 152 4.55 -0.22 -3.17
CA ILE A 152 3.52 -0.11 -4.21
C ILE A 152 4.20 -0.12 -5.58
N ASN A 153 4.47 -1.32 -6.10
CA ASN A 153 5.02 -1.55 -7.45
C ASN A 153 6.28 -0.75 -7.78
N GLY A 154 7.14 -0.47 -6.79
CA GLY A 154 8.36 0.30 -6.99
C GLY A 154 8.20 1.81 -6.94
N GLU A 155 6.97 2.32 -6.78
CA GLU A 155 6.68 3.75 -6.83
C GLU A 155 7.19 4.50 -5.59
N VAL A 156 7.61 5.75 -5.80
CA VAL A 156 8.07 6.66 -4.74
C VAL A 156 6.89 7.46 -4.20
N VAL A 157 5.88 6.74 -3.71
CA VAL A 157 4.67 7.32 -3.12
C VAL A 157 4.44 6.77 -1.72
N GLN A 158 3.99 7.62 -0.80
CA GLN A 158 3.53 7.16 0.51
C GLN A 158 2.05 6.76 0.40
N ALA A 159 1.77 5.46 0.58
CA ALA A 159 0.42 4.92 0.53
C ALA A 159 -0.06 4.48 1.92
N ILE A 160 -1.38 4.36 2.07
CA ILE A 160 -2.02 3.71 3.21
C ILE A 160 -2.38 2.28 2.80
N VAL A 161 -1.80 1.30 3.49
CA VAL A 161 -2.14 -0.13 3.34
C VAL A 161 -3.22 -0.50 4.34
N LEU A 162 -4.38 -0.90 3.83
CA LEU A 162 -5.52 -1.41 4.57
C LEU A 162 -5.33 -2.92 4.78
N LEU A 163 -5.21 -3.35 6.03
CA LEU A 163 -4.96 -4.75 6.38
C LEU A 163 -6.26 -5.54 6.41
N ASP A 164 -6.20 -6.79 5.93
CA ASP A 164 -7.32 -7.76 5.98
C ASP A 164 -8.64 -7.21 5.40
N GLY A 165 -8.55 -6.58 4.22
CA GLY A 165 -9.69 -5.99 3.51
C GLY A 165 -10.66 -7.01 2.92
N PRO A 166 -11.58 -6.57 2.04
CA PRO A 166 -12.48 -7.47 1.33
C PRO A 166 -11.73 -8.66 0.72
N GLY A 167 -12.23 -9.87 0.97
CA GLY A 167 -11.60 -11.12 0.54
C GLY A 167 -10.45 -11.62 1.43
N GLY A 168 -10.13 -10.94 2.53
CA GLY A 168 -8.98 -11.24 3.39
C GLY A 168 -7.63 -10.85 2.77
N SER A 169 -7.65 -10.13 1.66
CA SER A 169 -6.46 -9.56 1.03
C SER A 169 -6.19 -8.17 1.60
N ASP A 170 -4.92 -7.76 1.62
CA ASP A 170 -4.57 -6.37 1.87
C ASP A 170 -4.95 -5.49 0.68
N TRP A 171 -5.25 -4.24 0.96
CA TRP A 171 -5.55 -3.21 -0.03
C TRP A 171 -4.65 -2.00 0.20
N ALA A 172 -4.46 -1.17 -0.83
CA ALA A 172 -3.67 0.05 -0.73
C ALA A 172 -4.42 1.23 -1.34
N VAL A 173 -4.31 2.37 -0.67
CA VAL A 173 -4.79 3.66 -1.12
C VAL A 173 -3.55 4.48 -1.41
N ALA A 174 -3.30 4.74 -2.69
CA ALA A 174 -2.09 5.39 -3.14
C ALA A 174 -2.43 6.58 -4.06
N PRO A 175 -1.73 7.71 -3.92
CA PRO A 175 -1.76 8.73 -4.97
C PRO A 175 -1.06 8.21 -6.22
N ASP A 176 -1.60 8.57 -7.39
CA ASP A 176 -0.92 8.45 -8.67
C ASP A 176 -0.14 9.76 -8.94
N PRO A 177 1.07 9.70 -9.52
CA PRO A 177 1.82 10.91 -9.88
C PRO A 177 1.07 11.89 -10.81
N LYS A 178 -0.01 11.46 -11.47
CA LYS A 178 -0.88 12.31 -12.29
C LYS A 178 -1.97 13.04 -11.49
N GLY A 179 -2.08 12.80 -10.19
CA GLY A 179 -2.97 13.48 -9.27
C GLY A 179 -4.30 12.77 -8.96
N THR A 180 -4.50 11.53 -9.42
CA THR A 180 -5.65 10.71 -9.00
C THR A 180 -5.31 9.91 -7.75
N ILE A 181 -6.33 9.46 -7.00
CA ILE A 181 -6.16 8.50 -5.91
C ILE A 181 -6.68 7.17 -6.39
N ARG A 182 -5.91 6.12 -6.18
CA ARG A 182 -6.20 4.77 -6.65
C ARG A 182 -6.29 3.79 -5.49
N LEU A 183 -7.19 2.84 -5.66
CA LEU A 183 -7.39 1.69 -4.80
C LEU A 183 -6.78 0.46 -5.49
N LEU A 184 -5.89 -0.21 -4.79
CA LEU A 184 -5.21 -1.42 -5.27
C LEU A 184 -5.44 -2.56 -4.28
N TRP A 185 -5.42 -3.80 -4.76
CA TRP A 185 -5.42 -4.99 -3.90
C TRP A 185 -4.14 -5.79 -4.07
N ALA A 186 -3.69 -6.43 -2.99
CA ALA A 186 -2.49 -7.22 -2.96
C ALA A 186 -2.74 -8.64 -3.47
N MET A 187 -2.08 -9.01 -4.56
CA MET A 187 -1.85 -10.41 -4.89
C MET A 187 -0.55 -10.85 -4.21
N ARG A 188 -0.66 -11.56 -3.10
CA ARG A 188 0.49 -12.01 -2.30
C ARG A 188 1.10 -13.30 -2.84
N TRP A 189 2.42 -13.36 -2.78
CA TRP A 189 3.23 -14.54 -3.08
C TRP A 189 3.66 -15.27 -1.80
N SER A 190 4.14 -16.50 -1.93
CA SER A 190 4.52 -17.33 -0.77
C SER A 190 5.76 -16.83 -0.03
N ASP A 191 6.56 -15.96 -0.65
CA ASP A 191 7.72 -15.30 -0.02
C ASP A 191 7.35 -14.04 0.77
N GLY A 192 6.05 -13.68 0.81
CA GLY A 192 5.55 -12.50 1.52
C GLY A 192 5.56 -11.22 0.69
N SER A 193 6.11 -11.24 -0.52
CA SER A 193 5.98 -10.12 -1.46
C SER A 193 4.56 -10.03 -2.04
N ALA A 194 4.21 -8.88 -2.59
CA ALA A 194 2.91 -8.66 -3.21
C ALA A 194 3.05 -7.89 -4.52
N LEU A 195 2.23 -8.26 -5.50
CA LEU A 195 1.91 -7.40 -6.63
C LEU A 195 0.67 -6.58 -6.27
N TRP A 196 0.73 -5.26 -6.42
CA TRP A 196 -0.42 -4.38 -6.16
C TRP A 196 -1.18 -4.14 -7.46
N ILE A 197 -2.37 -4.71 -7.56
CA ILE A 197 -3.19 -4.67 -8.77
C ILE A 197 -4.20 -3.54 -8.63
N PHE A 198 -4.22 -2.64 -9.61
CA PHE A 198 -5.22 -1.58 -9.70
C PHE A 198 -6.63 -2.18 -9.75
N ASP A 199 -7.53 -1.64 -8.93
CA ASP A 199 -8.94 -2.02 -8.91
C ASP A 199 -9.82 -0.86 -9.38
N SER A 200 -9.72 0.27 -8.69
CA SER A 200 -10.65 1.39 -8.85
C SER A 200 -9.97 2.73 -8.56
N GLU A 201 -10.55 3.82 -9.08
CA GLU A 201 -10.22 5.16 -8.61
C GLU A 201 -11.04 5.52 -7.37
N LEU A 202 -10.48 6.42 -6.55
CA LEU A 202 -11.13 6.95 -5.37
C LEU A 202 -11.40 8.45 -5.56
N TYR A 203 -12.63 8.86 -5.30
CA TYR A 203 -13.02 10.26 -5.33
C TYR A 203 -13.72 10.69 -4.04
N ARG A 204 -13.60 11.98 -3.71
CA ARG A 204 -14.31 12.56 -2.57
C ARG A 204 -15.72 13.00 -2.98
N PRO A 205 -16.74 12.72 -2.16
CA PRO A 205 -18.10 13.22 -2.37
C PRO A 205 -18.25 14.72 -2.06
#